data_AF-A0A956LS39-F1
#
_entry.id   AF-A0A956LS39-F1
#
_cell.length_a   1.000
_cell.length_b   1.000
_cell.length_c   1.000
_cell.angle_alpha   90.00
_cell.angle_beta   90.00
_cell.angle_gamma   90.00
#
_symmetry.space_group_name_H-M   'P 1'
#
loop_
_entity.id
_entity.type
_entity.pdbx_description
1 polymer ?
#
loop_
_entity_poly.entity_id
_entity_poly.type
_entity_poly.pdbx_seq_one_letter_code
_entity_poly.pdbx_strand_id
1 'polypeptide(L)'
;MKPLSCERCGGPVPLSTSESRACPWCAAPVALDEAYAAQRERLALQARLRREAEPQWAALSRAPPQGVANVSLAALLLAPSIVGMLGVSMELAAPKVIGFGILPATLPGAAGWLWAAAIELTVRSARRGVAARRIRDDRPGCRGCGAPLELEPGALAASCGYCGTDSVVLDLAEGEAAVSSAAAELRSVTAALRRRRSLVVVGLASVALLILMGSAAFGLA
;
A
#
# COMPACT_ATOMS: atom_id res chain seq x y z
N MET A 1 -27.87 7.81 9.88
CA MET A 1 -28.10 8.39 11.22
C MET A 1 -27.85 9.89 11.15
N LYS A 2 -28.69 10.70 11.79
CA LYS A 2 -28.46 12.15 11.89
C LYS A 2 -27.23 12.41 12.78
N PRO A 3 -26.35 13.38 12.46
CA PRO A 3 -25.26 13.76 13.36
C PRO A 3 -25.81 14.18 14.73
N LEU A 4 -25.13 13.80 15.81
CA LEU A 4 -25.50 14.23 17.16
C LEU A 4 -25.23 15.74 17.27
N SER A 5 -26.24 16.52 17.61
CA SER A 5 -26.14 17.97 17.82
C SER A 5 -26.41 18.30 19.29
N CYS A 6 -25.62 19.19 19.88
CA CYS A 6 -25.86 19.65 21.24
C CYS A 6 -27.16 20.45 21.31
N GLU A 7 -28.06 20.10 22.23
CA GLU A 7 -29.35 20.80 22.41
C GLU A 7 -29.18 22.26 22.84
N ARG A 8 -28.07 22.58 23.52
CA ARG A 8 -27.81 23.94 24.04
C ARG A 8 -27.23 24.89 22.99
N CYS A 9 -26.20 24.47 22.24
CA CYS A 9 -25.50 25.34 21.30
C CYS A 9 -25.74 24.99 19.82
N GLY A 10 -26.43 23.88 19.52
CA GLY A 10 -26.62 23.37 18.16
C GLY A 10 -25.35 22.80 17.50
N GLY A 11 -24.18 22.89 18.16
CA GLY A 11 -22.91 22.44 17.63
C GLY A 11 -22.85 20.91 17.45
N PRO A 12 -22.12 20.39 16.44
CA PRO A 12 -21.95 18.96 16.24
C PRO A 12 -21.13 18.35 17.39
N VAL A 13 -21.59 17.23 17.92
CA VAL A 13 -20.95 16.51 19.03
C VAL A 13 -20.31 15.23 18.48
N PRO A 14 -18.98 15.05 18.60
CA PRO A 14 -18.33 13.83 18.16
C PRO A 14 -18.72 12.66 19.06
N LEU A 15 -18.87 11.46 18.49
CA LEU A 15 -19.03 10.22 19.25
C LEU A 15 -17.64 9.72 19.70
N SER A 16 -17.32 9.75 21.00
CA SER A 16 -16.09 9.07 21.53
C SER A 16 -16.48 7.73 22.09
N THR A 17 -15.44 6.95 22.31
CA THR A 17 -15.40 5.84 23.25
C THR A 17 -15.55 6.27 24.73
N SER A 18 -15.22 7.50 25.14
CA SER A 18 -15.35 7.96 26.54
C SER A 18 -16.81 8.05 27.03
N GLU A 19 -17.07 7.60 28.25
CA GLU A 19 -18.42 7.52 28.85
C GLU A 19 -19.07 8.88 29.15
N SER A 20 -18.29 9.94 29.30
CA SER A 20 -18.78 11.29 29.53
C SER A 20 -18.46 12.17 28.34
N ARG A 21 -19.44 12.94 27.86
CA ARG A 21 -19.18 14.08 26.98
C ARG A 21 -20.01 15.29 27.35
N ALA A 22 -19.34 16.23 27.99
CA ALA A 22 -19.59 17.64 27.78
C ALA A 22 -19.40 17.97 26.29
N CYS A 23 -20.28 18.79 25.72
CA CYS A 23 -20.13 19.32 24.37
C CYS A 23 -18.78 20.05 24.24
N PRO A 24 -17.93 19.76 23.24
CA PRO A 24 -16.62 20.43 23.12
C PRO A 24 -16.73 21.95 22.87
N TRP A 25 -17.91 22.43 22.47
CA TRP A 25 -18.16 23.83 22.15
C TRP A 25 -18.69 24.65 23.33
N CYS A 26 -19.53 24.07 24.17
CA CYS A 26 -20.21 24.80 25.26
C CYS A 26 -20.14 24.11 26.62
N ALA A 27 -19.43 22.99 26.71
CA ALA A 27 -19.29 22.13 27.89
C ALA A 27 -20.61 21.58 28.48
N ALA A 28 -21.76 21.80 27.84
CA ALA A 28 -23.03 21.25 28.33
C ALA A 28 -23.02 19.71 28.26
N PRO A 29 -23.52 19.00 29.29
CA PRO A 29 -23.67 17.55 29.22
C PRO A 29 -24.62 17.18 28.08
N VAL A 30 -24.26 16.18 27.29
CA VAL A 30 -25.08 15.69 26.17
C VAL A 30 -25.56 14.28 26.49
N ALA A 31 -26.87 14.10 26.61
CA ALA A 31 -27.47 12.78 26.76
C ALA A 31 -27.36 12.01 25.44
N LEU A 32 -26.86 10.77 25.51
CA LEU A 32 -26.78 9.88 24.35
C LEU A 32 -28.00 8.96 24.36
N ASP A 33 -28.75 8.97 23.26
CA ASP A 33 -29.83 8.02 23.02
C ASP A 33 -29.28 6.58 22.86
N GLU A 34 -30.10 5.58 23.16
CA GLU A 34 -29.74 4.15 23.16
C GLU A 34 -29.24 3.69 21.77
N ALA A 35 -29.79 4.28 20.70
CA ALA A 35 -29.30 4.08 19.33
C ALA A 35 -27.82 4.46 19.15
N TYR A 36 -27.33 5.49 19.86
CA TYR A 36 -25.93 5.88 19.85
C TYR A 36 -25.08 5.03 20.80
N ALA A 37 -25.66 4.45 21.86
CA ALA A 37 -24.96 3.50 22.73
C ALA A 37 -24.55 2.23 21.95
N ALA A 38 -25.47 1.61 21.21
CA ALA A 38 -25.16 0.47 20.36
C ALA A 38 -24.16 0.80 19.23
N GLN A 39 -24.14 2.05 18.77
CA GLN A 39 -23.13 2.52 17.81
C GLN A 39 -21.74 2.66 18.47
N ARG A 40 -21.68 3.16 19.71
CA ARG A 40 -20.42 3.27 20.48
C ARG A 40 -19.79 1.90 20.72
N GLU A 41 -20.57 0.90 21.10
CA GLU A 41 -20.06 -0.47 21.29
C GLU A 41 -19.46 -1.04 20.00
N ARG A 42 -20.14 -0.84 18.86
CA ARG A 42 -19.61 -1.22 17.54
C ARG A 42 -18.30 -0.51 17.22
N LEU A 43 -18.20 0.79 17.49
CA LEU A 43 -16.96 1.56 17.30
C LEU A 43 -15.84 1.08 18.23
N ALA A 44 -16.15 0.74 19.49
CA ALA A 44 -15.19 0.22 20.46
C ALA A 44 -14.65 -1.16 20.04
N LEU A 45 -15.52 -2.06 19.58
CA LEU A 45 -15.12 -3.36 19.03
C LEU A 45 -14.25 -3.19 17.79
N GLN A 46 -14.63 -2.32 16.86
CA GLN A 46 -13.83 -2.01 15.67
C GLN A 46 -12.46 -1.45 16.05
N ALA A 47 -12.38 -0.53 17.01
CA ALA A 47 -11.11 0.02 17.48
C ALA A 47 -10.20 -1.07 18.08
N ARG A 48 -10.76 -2.06 18.79
CA ARG A 48 -10.01 -3.22 19.28
C ARG A 48 -9.49 -4.09 18.14
N LEU A 49 -10.35 -4.52 17.22
CA LEU A 49 -9.96 -5.31 16.05
C LEU A 49 -8.90 -4.60 15.20
N ARG A 50 -8.97 -3.27 15.12
CA ARG A 50 -7.97 -2.46 14.42
C ARG A 50 -6.61 -2.53 15.10
N ARG A 51 -6.54 -2.37 16.42
CA ARG A 51 -5.27 -2.49 17.18
C ARG A 51 -4.64 -3.87 16.99
N GLU A 52 -5.47 -4.92 16.93
CA GLU A 52 -5.01 -6.29 16.65
C GLU A 52 -4.51 -6.45 15.20
N ALA A 53 -5.12 -5.76 14.23
CA ALA A 53 -4.73 -5.81 12.81
C ALA A 53 -3.59 -4.86 12.43
N GLU A 54 -3.31 -3.84 13.25
CA GLU A 54 -2.29 -2.81 13.00
C GLU A 54 -0.90 -3.36 12.65
N PRO A 55 -0.34 -4.38 13.34
CA PRO A 55 0.96 -4.94 12.94
C PRO A 55 0.93 -5.58 11.55
N GLN A 56 -0.18 -6.19 11.15
CA GLN A 56 -0.34 -6.79 9.83
C GLN A 56 -0.43 -5.70 8.75
N TRP A 57 -1.16 -4.62 9.02
CA TRP A 57 -1.20 -3.44 8.14
C TRP A 57 0.15 -2.74 8.04
N ALA A 58 0.88 -2.61 9.15
CA ALA A 58 2.23 -2.07 9.19
C ALA A 58 3.19 -2.92 8.34
N ALA A 59 3.05 -4.25 8.35
CA ALA A 59 3.85 -5.13 7.48
C ALA A 59 3.49 -4.97 5.99
N LEU A 60 2.20 -4.96 5.65
CA LEU A 60 1.72 -4.83 4.27
C LEU A 60 2.01 -3.46 3.64
N SER A 61 2.08 -2.42 4.47
CA SER A 61 2.35 -1.05 4.02
C SER A 61 3.83 -0.77 3.81
N ARG A 62 4.77 -1.63 4.26
CA ARG A 62 6.19 -1.46 3.97
C ARG A 62 6.41 -1.65 2.46
N ALA A 63 6.88 -0.60 1.81
CA ALA A 63 7.42 -0.70 0.46
C ALA A 63 8.61 -1.68 0.47
N PRO A 64 8.93 -2.36 -0.65
CA PRO A 64 10.15 -3.14 -0.74
C PRO A 64 11.33 -2.24 -0.37
N PRO A 65 12.32 -2.76 0.39
CA PRO A 65 13.47 -1.96 0.77
C PRO A 65 14.13 -1.41 -0.50
N GLN A 66 14.44 -0.11 -0.52
CA GLN A 66 15.03 0.57 -1.69
C GLN A 66 16.30 -0.14 -2.19
N GLY A 67 17.02 -0.81 -1.30
CA GLY A 67 18.16 -1.67 -1.65
C GLY A 67 17.83 -2.75 -2.68
N VAL A 68 16.66 -3.39 -2.64
CA VAL A 68 16.28 -4.45 -3.60
C VAL A 68 16.10 -3.88 -5.01
N ALA A 69 15.45 -2.71 -5.11
CA ALA A 69 15.28 -2.02 -6.39
C ALA A 69 16.64 -1.59 -6.96
N ASN A 70 17.51 -1.02 -6.12
CA ASN A 70 18.86 -0.58 -6.51
C ASN A 70 19.75 -1.74 -6.93
N VAL A 71 19.75 -2.86 -6.19
CA VAL A 71 20.52 -4.06 -6.55
C VAL A 71 20.01 -4.67 -7.86
N SER A 72 18.69 -4.73 -8.05
CA SER A 72 18.10 -5.25 -9.29
C SER A 72 18.46 -4.39 -10.50
N LEU A 73 18.41 -3.06 -10.33
CA LEU A 73 18.82 -2.10 -11.36
C LEU A 73 20.32 -2.19 -11.64
N ALA A 74 21.17 -2.29 -10.61
CA ALA A 74 22.60 -2.48 -10.77
C ALA A 74 22.92 -3.78 -11.51
N ALA A 75 22.26 -4.89 -11.15
CA ALA A 75 22.40 -6.16 -11.85
C ALA A 75 21.99 -6.05 -13.32
N LEU A 76 20.87 -5.38 -13.60
CA LEU A 76 20.39 -5.14 -14.97
C LEU A 76 21.40 -4.34 -15.81
N LEU A 77 22.05 -3.33 -15.22
CA LEU A 77 22.99 -2.45 -15.91
C LEU A 77 24.39 -3.04 -16.04
N LEU A 78 24.88 -3.75 -15.02
CA LEU A 78 26.28 -4.20 -14.93
C LEU A 78 26.49 -5.63 -15.44
N ALA A 79 25.51 -6.54 -15.27
CA ALA A 79 25.65 -7.93 -15.70
C ALA A 79 25.94 -8.12 -17.20
N PRO A 80 25.28 -7.41 -18.14
CA PRO A 80 25.61 -7.52 -19.57
C PRO A 80 27.08 -7.21 -19.86
N SER A 81 27.61 -6.13 -19.26
CA SER A 81 28.99 -5.67 -19.48
C SER A 81 30.00 -6.68 -18.92
N ILE A 82 29.74 -7.21 -17.73
CA ILE A 82 30.60 -8.23 -17.10
C ILE A 82 30.63 -9.50 -17.95
N VAL A 83 29.46 -9.99 -18.39
CA VAL A 83 29.37 -11.22 -19.21
C VAL A 83 29.94 -11.01 -20.61
N GLY A 84 29.73 -9.84 -21.20
CA GLY A 84 30.34 -9.48 -22.49
C GLY A 84 31.87 -9.47 -22.41
N MET A 85 32.43 -8.85 -21.36
CA MET A 85 33.87 -8.83 -21.13
C MET A 85 34.45 -10.25 -20.96
N LEU A 86 33.80 -11.09 -20.15
CA LEU A 86 34.20 -12.49 -19.97
C LEU A 86 34.09 -13.30 -21.27
N GLY A 87 33.04 -13.08 -22.06
CA GLY A 87 32.83 -13.78 -23.32
C GLY A 87 33.91 -13.46 -24.37
N VAL A 88 34.35 -12.20 -24.44
CA VAL A 88 35.47 -11.78 -25.30
C VAL A 88 36.77 -12.43 -24.84
N SER A 89 37.05 -12.46 -23.54
CA SER A 89 38.24 -13.11 -22.98
C SER A 89 38.29 -14.63 -23.23
N MET A 90 37.14 -15.26 -23.47
CA MET A 90 37.02 -16.69 -23.78
C MET A 90 36.91 -16.97 -25.30
N GLU A 91 37.11 -15.97 -26.16
CA GLU A 91 37.02 -16.10 -27.63
C GLU A 91 35.68 -16.68 -28.12
N LEU A 92 34.60 -16.47 -27.37
CA LEU A 92 33.28 -16.95 -27.75
C LEU A 92 32.74 -16.14 -28.92
N ALA A 93 32.19 -16.84 -29.93
CA ALA A 93 31.49 -16.18 -31.03
C ALA A 93 30.36 -15.28 -30.50
N ALA A 94 30.25 -14.07 -31.04
CA ALA A 94 29.25 -13.06 -30.64
C ALA A 94 27.82 -13.60 -30.43
N PRO A 95 27.23 -14.43 -31.32
CA PRO A 95 25.88 -14.94 -31.10
C PRO A 95 25.76 -15.83 -29.85
N LYS A 96 26.83 -16.55 -29.47
CA LYS A 96 26.85 -17.36 -28.24
C LYS A 96 26.91 -16.48 -27.00
N VAL A 97 27.75 -15.43 -27.00
CA VAL A 97 27.86 -14.48 -25.89
C VAL A 97 26.53 -13.75 -25.66
N ILE A 98 25.88 -13.31 -26.74
CA ILE A 98 24.59 -12.62 -26.64
C ILE A 98 23.49 -13.58 -26.16
N GLY A 99 23.33 -14.72 -26.85
CA GLY A 99 22.21 -15.64 -26.62
C GLY A 99 22.27 -16.38 -25.29
N PHE A 100 23.46 -16.84 -24.89
CA PHE A 100 23.63 -17.69 -23.69
C PHE A 100 24.27 -16.96 -22.51
N GLY A 101 24.89 -15.79 -22.74
CA GLY A 101 25.51 -15.00 -21.69
C GLY A 101 24.66 -13.79 -21.29
N ILE A 102 24.56 -12.82 -22.19
CA ILE A 102 23.98 -11.51 -21.87
C ILE A 102 22.49 -11.61 -21.59
N LEU A 103 21.73 -12.31 -22.44
CA LEU A 103 20.27 -12.39 -22.28
C LEU A 103 19.88 -13.04 -20.93
N PRO A 104 20.41 -14.22 -20.54
CA PRO A 104 20.09 -14.81 -19.24
C PRO A 104 20.57 -13.98 -18.05
N ALA A 105 21.70 -13.25 -18.19
CA ALA A 105 22.25 -12.44 -17.11
C ALA A 105 21.41 -11.19 -16.80
N THR A 106 20.71 -10.64 -17.80
CA THR A 106 19.85 -9.45 -17.61
C THR A 106 18.47 -9.77 -17.05
N LEU A 107 17.95 -10.97 -17.31
CA LEU A 107 16.60 -11.36 -16.93
C LEU A 107 16.30 -11.24 -15.42
N PRO A 108 17.16 -11.71 -14.49
CA PRO A 108 16.91 -11.56 -13.06
C PRO A 108 16.86 -10.09 -12.60
N GLY A 109 17.76 -9.25 -13.12
CA GLY A 109 17.79 -7.82 -12.82
C GLY A 109 16.53 -7.10 -13.31
N ALA A 110 16.12 -7.38 -14.56
CA ALA A 110 14.89 -6.84 -15.13
C ALA A 110 13.64 -7.30 -14.35
N ALA A 111 13.56 -8.58 -14.02
CA ALA A 111 12.45 -9.16 -13.28
C ALA A 111 12.35 -8.58 -11.85
N GLY A 112 13.48 -8.48 -11.14
CA GLY A 112 13.54 -7.90 -9.80
C GLY A 112 13.13 -6.43 -9.78
N TRP A 113 13.62 -5.65 -10.76
CA TRP A 113 13.27 -4.23 -10.89
C TRP A 113 11.79 -4.04 -11.22
N LEU A 114 11.25 -4.78 -12.19
CA LEU A 114 9.82 -4.75 -12.54
C LEU A 114 8.93 -5.15 -11.35
N TRP A 115 9.32 -6.18 -10.60
CA TRP A 115 8.60 -6.61 -9.41
C TRP A 115 8.59 -5.52 -8.33
N ALA A 116 9.74 -4.90 -8.05
CA ALA A 116 9.85 -3.84 -7.06
C ALA A 116 8.97 -2.63 -7.44
N ALA A 117 9.06 -2.18 -8.70
CA ALA A 117 8.24 -1.10 -9.23
C ALA A 117 6.74 -1.42 -9.15
N ALA A 118 6.34 -2.65 -9.50
CA ALA A 118 4.95 -3.09 -9.43
C ALA A 118 4.41 -3.09 -7.99
N ILE A 119 5.20 -3.55 -7.01
CA ILE A 119 4.80 -3.51 -5.60
C ILE A 119 4.69 -2.06 -5.12
N GLU A 120 5.67 -1.21 -5.43
CA GLU A 120 5.65 0.19 -5.03
C GLU A 120 4.40 0.92 -5.55
N LEU A 121 4.06 0.71 -6.83
CA LEU A 121 2.84 1.23 -7.43
C LEU A 121 1.58 0.68 -6.75
N THR A 122 1.56 -0.61 -6.44
CA THR A 122 0.43 -1.26 -5.76
C THR A 122 0.25 -0.70 -4.36
N VAL A 123 1.32 -0.59 -3.57
CA VAL A 123 1.29 -0.02 -2.20
C VAL A 123 0.84 1.44 -2.25
N ARG A 124 1.37 2.24 -3.18
CA ARG A 124 0.93 3.63 -3.39
C ARG A 124 -0.57 3.71 -3.73
N SER A 125 -1.05 2.86 -4.64
CA SER A 125 -2.47 2.83 -5.01
C SER A 125 -3.37 2.42 -3.84
N ALA A 126 -2.95 1.42 -3.06
CA ALA A 126 -3.68 0.93 -1.91
C ALA A 126 -3.77 2.02 -0.83
N ARG A 127 -2.64 2.67 -0.53
CA ARG A 127 -2.56 3.82 0.40
C ARG A 127 -3.52 4.93 0.00
N ARG A 128 -3.57 5.30 -1.28
CA ARG A 128 -4.50 6.33 -1.80
C ARG A 128 -5.96 5.94 -1.64
N GLY A 129 -6.30 4.67 -1.89
CA GLY A 129 -7.66 4.18 -1.73
C GLY A 129 -8.16 4.22 -0.28
N VAL A 130 -7.24 4.23 0.69
CA VAL A 130 -7.53 4.28 2.12
C VAL A 130 -7.19 5.61 2.79
N ALA A 131 -6.53 6.54 2.10
CA ALA A 131 -6.09 7.80 2.66
C ALA A 131 -7.28 8.69 3.07
N ALA A 132 -7.11 9.40 4.19
CA ALA A 132 -7.99 10.50 4.58
C ALA A 132 -8.02 11.58 3.49
N ARG A 133 -9.16 12.25 3.33
CA ARG A 133 -9.28 13.45 2.49
C ARG A 133 -8.74 14.64 3.26
N ARG A 134 -8.12 15.62 2.62
CA ARG A 134 -7.93 16.92 3.28
C ARG A 134 -9.24 17.68 3.31
N ILE A 135 -9.54 18.24 4.48
CA ILE A 135 -10.57 19.26 4.66
C ILE A 135 -9.86 20.62 4.77
N ARG A 136 -10.61 21.71 4.59
CA ARG A 136 -10.19 23.08 4.90
C ARG A 136 -9.48 23.13 6.26
N ASP A 137 -8.40 23.91 6.35
CA ASP A 137 -7.49 24.04 7.50
C ASP A 137 -6.50 22.87 7.70
N ASP A 138 -6.15 22.13 6.63
CA ASP A 138 -5.19 21.00 6.65
C ASP A 138 -5.52 19.87 7.64
N ARG A 139 -6.76 19.85 8.14
CA ARG A 139 -7.24 18.78 9.01
C ARG A 139 -7.66 17.56 8.18
N PRO A 140 -7.30 16.35 8.63
CA PRO A 140 -7.70 15.11 7.96
C PRO A 140 -9.20 14.87 8.11
N GLY A 141 -9.81 14.51 7.00
CA GLY A 141 -11.21 14.18 6.84
C GLY A 141 -11.42 12.74 6.43
N CYS A 142 -12.59 12.22 6.79
CA CYS A 142 -12.99 10.87 6.42
C CYS A 142 -13.05 10.72 4.90
N ARG A 143 -12.48 9.63 4.37
CA ARG A 143 -12.54 9.33 2.92
C ARG A 143 -13.95 9.06 2.40
N GLY A 144 -14.82 8.53 3.25
CA GLY A 144 -16.19 8.15 2.93
C GLY A 144 -17.14 9.36 2.92
N CYS A 145 -17.29 10.02 4.06
CA CYS A 145 -18.26 11.12 4.23
C CYS A 145 -17.65 12.53 4.28
N GLY A 146 -16.33 12.68 4.35
CA GLY A 146 -15.67 13.98 4.47
C GLY A 146 -15.76 14.64 5.85
N ALA A 147 -16.28 13.96 6.88
CA ALA A 147 -16.32 14.50 8.24
C ALA A 147 -14.90 14.59 8.85
N PRO A 148 -14.62 15.60 9.70
CA PRO A 148 -13.31 15.73 10.36
C PRO A 148 -12.99 14.49 11.21
N LEU A 149 -11.74 14.04 11.15
CA LEU A 149 -11.23 12.92 11.93
C LEU A 149 -10.52 13.42 13.19
N GLU A 150 -10.81 12.77 14.31
CA GLU A 150 -10.10 12.96 15.57
C GLU A 150 -8.91 11.98 15.58
N LEU A 151 -7.69 12.52 15.63
CA LEU A 151 -6.45 11.74 15.58
C LEU A 151 -5.85 11.60 16.97
N GLU A 152 -5.47 10.39 17.34
CA GLU A 152 -4.51 10.19 18.42
C GLU A 152 -3.09 10.54 17.92
N PRO A 153 -2.24 11.19 18.74
CA PRO A 153 -0.86 11.50 18.35
C PRO A 153 -0.11 10.23 17.91
N GLY A 154 0.42 10.22 16.69
CA GLY A 154 1.14 9.08 16.12
C GLY A 154 0.26 7.99 15.49
N ALA A 155 -1.06 8.14 15.45
CA ALA A 155 -1.95 7.16 14.84
C ALA A 155 -1.76 7.10 13.31
N LEU A 156 -1.59 5.89 12.78
CA LEU A 156 -1.49 5.64 11.34
C LEU A 156 -2.85 5.72 10.62
N ALA A 157 -3.93 5.48 11.36
CA ALA A 157 -5.29 5.48 10.84
C ALA A 157 -6.29 5.93 11.90
N ALA A 158 -7.39 6.53 11.45
CA ALA A 158 -8.53 6.91 12.28
C ALA A 158 -9.85 6.44 11.65
N SER A 159 -10.77 6.03 12.51
CA SER A 159 -12.11 5.60 12.10
C SER A 159 -13.05 6.79 12.22
N CYS A 160 -13.86 7.03 11.19
CA CYS A 160 -14.82 8.10 11.25
C CYS A 160 -15.94 7.76 12.25
N GLY A 161 -16.11 8.59 13.29
CA GLY A 161 -17.20 8.43 14.26
C GLY A 161 -18.61 8.52 13.65
N TYR A 162 -18.75 9.03 12.42
CA TYR A 162 -20.03 9.17 11.73
C TYR A 162 -20.37 7.97 10.85
N CYS A 163 -19.54 7.69 9.84
CA CYS A 163 -19.83 6.63 8.86
C CYS A 163 -19.09 5.31 9.13
N GLY A 164 -18.25 5.26 10.19
CA GLY A 164 -17.45 4.09 10.53
C GLY A 164 -16.32 3.77 9.55
N THR A 165 -16.13 4.58 8.50
CA THR A 165 -15.07 4.33 7.51
C THR A 165 -13.69 4.62 8.10
N ASP A 166 -12.82 3.63 8.09
CA ASP A 166 -11.40 3.78 8.41
C ASP A 166 -10.70 4.62 7.36
N SER A 167 -9.89 5.59 7.78
CA SER A 167 -9.07 6.43 6.91
C SER A 167 -7.65 6.44 7.44
N VAL A 168 -6.68 6.15 6.56
CA VAL A 168 -5.25 6.20 6.86
C VAL A 168 -4.76 7.64 6.78
N VAL A 169 -4.00 8.09 7.77
CA VAL A 169 -3.62 9.50 7.93
C VAL A 169 -2.10 9.72 7.84
N LEU A 170 -1.37 8.69 7.40
CA LEU A 170 0.06 8.73 7.09
C LEU A 170 0.42 9.91 6.18
N ASP A 171 1.31 10.79 6.69
CA ASP A 171 1.96 11.92 6.05
C ASP A 171 1.23 12.49 4.82
N LEU A 172 0.17 13.25 5.12
CA LEU A 172 -0.50 14.09 4.13
C LEU A 172 0.47 15.12 3.53
N ALA A 173 1.57 15.48 4.21
CA ALA A 173 2.46 16.59 3.84
C ALA A 173 3.18 16.45 2.49
N GLU A 174 3.48 15.24 1.98
CA GLU A 174 4.35 15.07 0.80
C GLU A 174 3.66 14.52 -0.47
N GLY A 175 2.37 14.14 -0.40
CA GLY A 175 1.77 13.24 -1.40
C GLY A 175 0.81 13.83 -2.45
N GLU A 176 0.45 15.12 -2.40
CA GLU A 176 -0.83 15.57 -2.99
C GLU A 176 -0.82 16.08 -4.44
N ALA A 177 0.27 16.63 -4.97
CA ALA A 177 0.18 17.36 -6.25
C ALA A 177 0.00 16.48 -7.52
N ALA A 178 0.24 15.17 -7.47
CA ALA A 178 0.35 14.34 -8.68
C ALA A 178 -0.77 13.28 -8.88
N VAL A 179 -1.80 13.23 -8.03
CA VAL A 179 -2.48 11.94 -7.76
C VAL A 179 -4.00 11.88 -8.07
N SER A 180 -4.68 13.00 -8.22
CA SER A 180 -6.16 13.01 -8.30
C SER A 180 -6.75 12.41 -9.58
N SER A 181 -6.02 12.37 -10.71
CA SER A 181 -6.54 11.84 -11.98
C SER A 181 -6.40 10.31 -12.14
N ALA A 182 -5.43 9.67 -11.48
CA ALA A 182 -5.13 8.25 -11.73
C ALA A 182 -6.01 7.25 -10.94
N ALA A 183 -6.67 7.69 -9.86
CA ALA A 183 -7.31 6.78 -8.90
C ALA A 183 -8.67 6.22 -9.35
N ALA A 184 -9.35 6.87 -10.30
CA ALA A 184 -10.61 6.36 -10.86
C ALA A 184 -10.36 5.22 -11.88
N GLU A 185 -9.25 5.27 -12.61
CA GLU A 185 -8.89 4.30 -13.64
C GLU A 185 -8.30 3.01 -13.05
N LEU A 186 -7.64 3.08 -11.89
CA LEU A 186 -6.95 1.94 -11.26
C LEU A 186 -7.87 0.89 -10.62
N ARG A 187 -9.14 1.23 -10.30
CA ARG A 187 -10.07 0.25 -9.71
C ARG A 187 -10.50 -0.86 -10.68
N SER A 188 -10.51 -0.58 -11.99
CA SER A 188 -10.71 -1.63 -13.00
C SER A 188 -9.44 -2.47 -13.22
N VAL A 189 -8.27 -1.92 -12.89
CA VAL A 189 -6.95 -2.56 -13.11
C VAL A 189 -6.58 -3.54 -11.99
N THR A 190 -6.99 -3.31 -10.74
CA THR A 190 -6.62 -4.17 -9.59
C THR A 190 -7.25 -5.57 -9.64
N ALA A 191 -8.45 -5.71 -10.20
CA ALA A 191 -9.05 -7.03 -10.47
C ALA A 191 -8.25 -7.82 -11.53
N ALA A 192 -7.69 -7.14 -12.53
CA ALA A 192 -6.83 -7.74 -13.54
C ALA A 192 -5.45 -8.16 -12.97
N LEU A 193 -4.93 -7.44 -11.99
CA LEU A 193 -3.63 -7.73 -11.36
C LEU A 193 -3.63 -9.01 -10.51
N ARG A 194 -4.76 -9.38 -9.88
CA ARG A 194 -4.87 -10.65 -9.13
C ARG A 194 -4.72 -11.86 -10.06
N ARG A 195 -5.25 -11.79 -11.28
CA ARG A 195 -5.05 -12.81 -12.34
C ARG A 195 -3.63 -12.83 -12.89
N ARG A 196 -2.96 -11.67 -12.97
CA ARG A 196 -1.54 -11.61 -13.42
C ARG A 196 -0.55 -12.14 -12.38
N ARG A 197 -0.85 -12.06 -11.09
CA ARG A 197 0.05 -12.55 -10.03
C ARG A 197 0.26 -14.06 -10.08
N SER A 198 -0.77 -14.84 -10.47
CA SER A 198 -0.59 -16.28 -10.71
C SER A 198 0.29 -16.54 -11.93
N LEU A 199 0.15 -15.75 -13.01
CA LEU A 199 0.95 -15.88 -14.22
C LEU A 199 2.44 -15.59 -13.98
N VAL A 200 2.78 -14.63 -13.12
CA VAL A 200 4.19 -14.32 -12.79
C VAL A 200 4.84 -15.45 -11.98
N VAL A 201 4.12 -16.03 -11.01
CA VAL A 201 4.63 -17.18 -10.23
C VAL A 201 4.85 -18.39 -11.15
N VAL A 202 3.90 -18.66 -12.05
CA VAL A 202 4.04 -19.73 -13.05
C VAL A 202 5.22 -19.45 -13.99
N GLY A 203 5.40 -18.20 -14.43
CA GLY A 203 6.52 -17.81 -15.29
C GLY A 203 7.88 -18.00 -14.61
N LEU A 204 8.04 -17.56 -13.36
CA LEU A 204 9.29 -17.75 -12.60
C LEU A 204 9.60 -19.23 -12.37
N ALA A 205 8.60 -20.05 -12.04
CA ALA A 205 8.76 -21.49 -11.90
C ALA A 205 9.21 -22.13 -13.24
N SER A 206 8.67 -21.65 -14.36
CA SER A 206 9.02 -22.13 -15.70
C SER A 206 10.48 -21.80 -16.06
N VAL A 207 10.94 -20.59 -15.75
CA VAL A 207 12.32 -20.17 -16.01
C VAL A 207 13.30 -20.95 -15.13
N ALA A 208 13.00 -21.11 -13.84
CA ALA A 208 13.82 -21.93 -12.94
C ALA A 208 13.93 -23.39 -13.44
N LEU A 209 12.83 -23.95 -13.93
CA LEU A 209 12.81 -25.28 -14.55
C LEU A 209 13.69 -25.34 -15.80
N LEU A 210 13.63 -24.32 -16.67
CA LEU A 210 14.47 -24.25 -17.87
C LEU A 210 15.96 -24.14 -17.55
N ILE A 211 16.32 -23.37 -16.51
CA ILE A 211 17.71 -23.27 -16.05
C ILE A 211 18.20 -24.63 -15.54
N LEU A 212 17.38 -25.32 -14.72
CA LEU A 212 17.69 -26.66 -14.23
C LEU A 212 17.87 -27.67 -15.38
N MET A 213 16.96 -27.66 -16.36
CA MET A 213 17.06 -28.54 -17.52
C MET A 213 18.28 -28.21 -18.39
N GLY A 214 18.58 -26.92 -18.60
CA GLY A 214 19.76 -26.49 -19.35
C GLY A 214 21.07 -26.93 -18.67
N SER A 215 21.16 -26.82 -17.34
CA SER A 215 22.33 -27.30 -16.61
C SER A 215 22.53 -28.82 -16.70
N ALA A 216 21.44 -29.60 -16.74
CA ALA A 216 21.52 -31.05 -16.90
C ALA A 216 22.01 -31.46 -18.30
N ALA A 217 21.65 -30.71 -19.34
CA ALA A 217 22.06 -30.99 -20.71
C ALA A 217 23.55 -30.70 -20.98
N PHE A 218 24.14 -29.74 -20.26
CA PHE A 218 25.55 -29.36 -20.41
C PHE A 218 26.52 -30.14 -19.50
N GLY A 219 26.02 -30.91 -18.52
CA GLY A 219 26.83 -31.65 -17.55
C GLY A 219 27.24 -33.07 -17.94
N LEU A 220 26.99 -33.51 -19.18
CA LEU A 220 27.28 -34.85 -19.67
C LEU A 220 28.03 -34.79 -21.01
N ALA A 221 29.32 -34.43 -20.97
CA ALA A 221 30.30 -34.72 -22.03
C ALA A 221 31.72 -34.56 -21.48
#